data_AF-A0A9D4KAK3-F1
#
_entry.id   AF-A0A9D4KAK3-F1
#
_cell.length_a   1.000
_cell.length_b   1.000
_cell.length_c   1.000
_cell.angle_alpha   90.00
_cell.angle_beta   90.00
_cell.angle_gamma   90.00
#
_symmetry.space_group_name_H-M   'P 1'
#
loop_
_entity.id
_entity.type
_entity.pdbx_description
1 polymer ?
#
loop_
_entity_poly.entity_id
_entity_poly.type
_entity_poly.pdbx_seq_one_letter_code
_entity_poly.pdbx_strand_id
1 'polypeptide(L)'
;MDEFGMTEEEELLIDSLFYKCDSHNEGLVGVSAVIQYLKSCQNQCNDEPGLLSLAQELETVGMNGKVSLASYRSVLKRWIRDVKGRR
;
A
#
# COMPACT_ATOMS: atom_id res chain seq x y z
N MET A 1 -18.56 -2.37 -16.25
CA MET A 1 -18.26 -1.50 -15.11
C MET A 1 -17.95 -2.43 -13.97
N ASP A 2 -16.67 -2.62 -13.66
CA ASP A 2 -16.26 -3.52 -12.58
C ASP A 2 -16.74 -2.96 -11.24
N GLU A 3 -17.78 -3.56 -10.69
CA GLU A 3 -18.43 -3.17 -9.42
C GLU A 3 -17.48 -3.27 -8.21
N PHE A 4 -16.31 -3.87 -8.39
CA PHE A 4 -15.25 -4.05 -7.40
C PHE A 4 -13.89 -3.46 -7.83
N GLY A 5 -13.90 -2.59 -8.85
CA GLY A 5 -12.73 -1.86 -9.29
C GLY A 5 -12.26 -0.82 -8.28
N MET A 6 -10.95 -0.61 -8.21
CA MET A 6 -10.37 0.54 -7.52
C MET A 6 -10.77 1.83 -8.26
N THR A 7 -11.14 2.89 -7.54
CA THR A 7 -11.46 4.17 -8.17
C THR A 7 -10.17 4.85 -8.66
N GLU A 8 -10.29 5.74 -9.63
CA GLU A 8 -9.14 6.54 -10.11
C GLU A 8 -8.53 7.36 -8.97
N GLU A 9 -9.37 7.90 -8.07
CA GLU A 9 -8.91 8.61 -6.87
C GLU A 9 -8.09 7.71 -5.93
N GLU A 10 -8.52 6.45 -5.71
CA GLU A 10 -7.76 5.49 -4.92
C GLU A 10 -6.41 5.14 -5.57
N GLU A 11 -6.36 4.99 -6.90
CA GLU A 11 -5.10 4.77 -7.62
C GLU A 11 -4.14 5.95 -7.47
N LEU A 12 -4.63 7.18 -7.62
CA LEU A 12 -3.83 8.40 -7.47
C LEU A 12 -3.31 8.57 -6.04
N LEU A 13 -4.11 8.22 -5.04
CA LEU A 13 -3.70 8.26 -3.63
C LEU A 13 -2.59 7.26 -3.34
N ILE A 14 -2.69 6.05 -3.87
CA ILE A 14 -1.67 5.01 -3.74
C ILE A 14 -0.36 5.47 -4.36
N ASP A 15 -0.41 6.02 -5.58
CA ASP A 15 0.77 6.54 -6.25
C ASP A 15 1.41 7.69 -5.47
N SER A 16 0.61 8.65 -5.02
CA SER A 16 1.08 9.78 -4.21
C SER A 16 1.75 9.31 -2.91
N LEU A 17 1.19 8.29 -2.25
CA LEU A 17 1.78 7.63 -1.09
C LEU A 17 3.14 7.02 -1.39
N PHE A 18 3.26 6.31 -2.51
CA PHE A 18 4.53 5.73 -2.94
C PHE A 18 5.57 6.82 -3.17
N TYR A 19 5.25 7.86 -3.93
CA TYR A 19 6.19 8.94 -4.25
C TYR A 19 6.60 9.74 -3.01
N LYS A 20 5.72 9.88 -2.02
CA LYS A 20 6.11 10.47 -0.72
C LYS A 20 7.11 9.59 0.04
N CYS A 21 7.02 8.28 -0.09
CA CYS A 21 7.96 7.34 0.53
C CYS A 21 9.25 7.17 -0.30
N ASP A 22 9.19 7.43 -1.60
CA ASP A 22 10.35 7.42 -2.52
C ASP A 22 11.10 8.76 -2.48
N SER A 23 11.59 9.13 -1.29
CA SER A 23 12.28 10.41 -1.05
C SER A 23 13.53 10.61 -1.92
N HIS A 24 14.07 9.51 -2.47
CA HIS A 24 15.27 9.51 -3.31
C HIS A 24 14.95 9.35 -4.80
N ASN A 25 13.67 9.22 -5.17
CA ASN A 25 13.21 9.03 -6.55
C ASN A 25 13.92 7.84 -7.24
N GLU A 26 14.12 6.76 -6.49
CA GLU A 26 14.78 5.51 -6.92
C GLU A 26 13.79 4.56 -7.61
N GLY A 27 12.49 4.82 -7.54
CA GLY A 27 11.43 3.90 -7.97
C GLY A 27 11.27 2.69 -7.04
N LEU A 28 11.85 2.75 -5.84
CA LEU A 28 11.85 1.71 -4.82
C LEU A 28 11.66 2.33 -3.45
N VAL A 29 10.75 1.77 -2.66
CA VAL A 29 10.48 2.23 -1.28
C VAL A 29 10.69 1.12 -0.28
N GLY A 30 11.23 1.46 0.89
CA GLY A 30 11.32 0.51 1.99
C GLY A 30 9.93 0.13 2.48
N VAL A 31 9.66 -1.17 2.62
CA VAL A 31 8.36 -1.67 3.12
C VAL A 31 8.07 -1.10 4.51
N SER A 32 9.08 -1.04 5.37
CA SER A 32 8.97 -0.44 6.71
C SER A 32 8.58 1.05 6.65
N ALA A 33 9.17 1.83 5.74
CA ALA A 33 8.87 3.25 5.58
C ALA A 33 7.43 3.49 5.12
N VAL A 34 6.94 2.68 4.17
CA VAL A 34 5.54 2.72 3.72
C VAL A 34 4.58 2.41 4.86
N ILE A 35 4.81 1.31 5.58
CA ILE A 35 3.94 0.91 6.69
C ILE A 35 3.96 1.95 7.81
N GLN A 36 5.14 2.48 8.14
CA GLN A 36 5.29 3.55 9.13
C GLN A 36 4.55 4.82 8.69
N TYR A 37 4.62 5.18 7.41
CA TYR A 37 3.89 6.33 6.87
C TYR A 37 2.36 6.12 6.96
N LEU A 38 1.87 4.95 6.54
CA LEU A 38 0.44 4.60 6.67
C LEU A 38 -0.02 4.63 8.13
N LYS A 39 0.77 4.11 9.07
CA LYS A 39 0.51 4.21 10.52
C LYS A 39 0.43 5.67 11.00
N SER A 40 1.31 6.54 10.51
CA SER A 40 1.32 7.96 10.89
C SER A 40 0.14 8.75 10.31
N CYS A 41 -0.36 8.38 9.13
CA CYS A 41 -1.61 8.91 8.58
C CYS A 41 -2.84 8.39 9.34
N GLN A 42 -2.75 7.21 9.95
CA GLN A 42 -3.82 6.54 10.70
C GLN A 42 -4.00 7.03 12.16
N ASN A 43 -3.69 8.29 12.50
CA ASN A 43 -3.95 8.89 13.83
C ASN A 43 -5.42 8.75 14.33
N GLN A 44 -6.34 8.14 13.57
CA GLN A 44 -7.74 7.88 13.91
C GLN A 44 -8.23 6.43 13.63
N CYS A 45 -7.39 5.48 13.17
CA CYS A 45 -7.85 4.14 12.82
C CYS A 45 -6.97 3.05 13.46
N ASN A 46 -7.56 2.30 14.40
CA ASN A 46 -6.88 1.28 15.21
C ASN A 46 -6.83 -0.10 14.52
N ASP A 47 -6.80 -0.14 13.19
CA ASP A 47 -6.87 -1.38 12.40
C ASP A 47 -5.47 -1.98 12.15
N GLU A 48 -4.75 -2.21 13.25
CA GLU A 48 -3.45 -2.89 13.26
C GLU A 48 -3.42 -4.25 12.54
N PRO A 49 -4.45 -5.12 12.62
CA PRO A 49 -4.40 -6.41 11.90
C PRO A 49 -4.46 -6.23 10.37
N GLY A 50 -5.18 -5.24 9.86
CA GLY A 50 -5.22 -4.92 8.43
C GLY A 50 -3.87 -4.46 7.89
N LEU A 51 -3.18 -3.58 8.63
CA LEU A 51 -1.84 -3.12 8.28
C LEU A 51 -0.77 -4.21 8.40
N LEU A 52 -0.89 -5.12 9.37
CA LEU A 52 0.03 -6.25 9.51
C LEU A 52 -0.06 -7.19 8.31
N SER A 53 -1.28 -7.49 7.84
CA SER A 53 -1.50 -8.29 6.63
C SER A 53 -0.87 -7.62 5.39
N LEU A 54 -1.09 -6.30 5.24
CA LEU A 54 -0.49 -5.53 4.15
C LEU A 54 1.04 -5.53 4.21
N ALA A 55 1.61 -5.39 5.40
CA ALA A 55 3.06 -5.44 5.61
C ALA A 55 3.64 -6.80 5.17
N GLN A 56 3.04 -7.90 5.61
CA GLN A 56 3.48 -9.25 5.23
C GLN A 56 3.41 -9.48 3.71
N GLU A 57 2.34 -9.00 3.06
CA GLU A 57 2.22 -9.11 1.61
C GLU A 57 3.28 -8.29 0.87
N LEU A 58 3.56 -7.06 1.32
CA LEU A 58 4.60 -6.22 0.74
C LEU A 58 6.01 -6.80 0.98
N GLU A 59 6.28 -7.39 2.15
CA GLU A 59 7.55 -8.08 2.42
C GLU A 59 7.74 -9.31 1.54
N THR A 60 6.65 -10.03 1.22
CA THR A 60 6.70 -11.20 0.35
C THR A 60 7.04 -10.84 -1.10
N VAL A 61 6.55 -9.69 -1.58
CA VAL A 61 6.76 -9.22 -2.96
C VAL A 61 8.00 -8.33 -3.10
N GLY A 62 8.44 -7.71 -2.01
CA GLY A 62 9.63 -6.87 -1.97
C GLY A 62 10.92 -7.69 -2.03
N MET A 63 11.94 -7.16 -2.69
CA MET A 63 13.31 -7.71 -2.67
C MET A 63 14.16 -6.86 -1.74
N ASN A 64 14.88 -7.50 -0.80
CA ASN A 64 15.73 -6.84 0.18
C ASN A 64 14.99 -5.77 1.02
N GLY A 65 13.71 -6.00 1.34
CA GLY A 65 12.89 -5.07 2.11
C GLY A 65 12.49 -3.80 1.36
N LYS A 66 12.74 -3.72 0.04
CA LYS A 66 12.27 -2.65 -0.85
C LYS A 66 11.21 -3.19 -1.82
N VAL A 67 10.24 -2.36 -2.18
CA VAL A 67 9.18 -2.68 -3.14
C VAL A 67 9.13 -1.65 -4.26
N SER A 68 8.93 -2.09 -5.50
CA SER A 68 8.75 -1.21 -6.67
C SER A 68 7.33 -0.69 -6.76
N LEU A 69 7.11 0.40 -7.52
CA LEU A 69 5.79 0.97 -7.72
C LEU A 69 4.79 -0.05 -8.30
N ALA A 70 5.23 -0.89 -9.25
CA ALA A 70 4.38 -1.92 -9.87
C ALA A 70 3.94 -2.99 -8.87
N SER A 71 4.88 -3.49 -8.06
CA SER A 71 4.61 -4.47 -7.01
C SER A 71 3.71 -3.89 -5.91
N TYR A 72 4.02 -2.67 -5.49
CA TYR A 72 3.25 -1.93 -4.49
C TYR A 72 1.79 -1.71 -4.92
N ARG A 73 1.57 -1.23 -6.15
CA ARG A 73 0.23 -1.10 -6.74
C ARG A 73 -0.51 -2.42 -6.78
N SER A 74 0.16 -3.50 -7.19
CA SER A 74 -0.45 -4.81 -7.32
C SER A 74 -0.94 -5.34 -5.96
N VAL A 75 -0.12 -5.19 -4.92
CA VAL A 75 -0.47 -5.59 -3.55
C VAL A 75 -1.61 -4.73 -3.01
N LEU A 76 -1.55 -3.41 -3.12
CA LEU A 76 -2.59 -2.53 -2.60
C LEU A 76 -3.93 -2.66 -3.32
N LYS A 77 -3.91 -2.89 -4.64
CA LYS A 77 -5.13 -3.18 -5.41
C LYS A 77 -5.82 -4.43 -4.90
N ARG A 78 -5.06 -5.50 -4.66
CA ARG A 78 -5.58 -6.73 -4.07
C ARG A 78 -6.10 -6.48 -2.65
N TRP A 79 -5.30 -5.83 -1.81
CA TRP A 79 -5.66 -5.57 -0.42
C TRP A 79 -6.94 -4.73 -0.30
N ILE A 80 -7.07 -3.64 -1.06
CA ILE A 80 -8.29 -2.80 -1.06
C ILE A 80 -9.49 -3.59 -1.57
N ARG A 81 -9.33 -4.44 -2.58
CA ARG A 81 -10.39 -5.34 -3.04
C ARG A 81 -10.82 -6.30 -1.93
N ASP A 82 -9.88 -6.90 -1.22
CA ASP A 82 -10.17 -7.83 -0.12
C ASP A 82 -10.83 -7.13 1.07
N VAL A 83 -10.49 -5.87 1.34
CA VAL A 83 -11.15 -5.04 2.35
C VAL A 83 -12.56 -4.67 1.91
N LYS A 84 -12.76 -4.30 0.63
CA LYS A 84 -14.09 -3.98 0.07
C LYS A 84 -15.01 -5.21 -0.01
N GLY A 85 -14.48 -6.38 -0.34
CA GLY A 85 -15.25 -7.62 -0.41
C GLY A 85 -15.58 -8.26 0.95
N ARG A 86 -14.93 -7.80 2.03
CA ARG A 86 -15.26 -8.16 3.42
C ARG A 86 -16.40 -7.33 4.02
N ARG A 87 -16.87 -6.31 3.31
CA ARG A 87 -17.97 -5.41 3.70
C ARG A 87 -19.26 -5.80 3.01
#